data_AF-A0A7K0ZMS5-F1
#
_entry.id   AF-A0A7K0ZMS5-F1
#
_cell.length_a   1.000
_cell.length_b   1.000
_cell.length_c   1.000
_cell.angle_alpha   90.00
_cell.angle_beta   90.00
_cell.angle_gamma   90.00
#
_symmetry.space_group_name_H-M   'P 1'
#
loop_
_entity.id
_entity.type
_entity.pdbx_description
1 polymer ?
#
loop_
_entity_poly.entity_id
_entity_poly.type
_entity_poly.pdbx_seq_one_letter_code
_entity_poly.pdbx_strand_id
1 'polypeptide(L)'
;MATGLIFVISGCAAPSRTGSSFCAQLGRELPAIGQPMVTGTDVTAMVNRYERLLKRAPLSIEGDFAILTGLLQDASRVNPSDKEALQKMADATYAANQSALNVRDWVKSTCAVDISTGLNIEPPRVPTTTIATTTTTVAPK
;
A
#
# COMPACT_ATOMS: atom_id res chain seq x y z
N MET A 1 29.17 38.63 27.97
CA MET A 1 27.97 38.39 27.14
C MET A 1 28.09 36.98 26.59
N ALA A 2 27.30 36.05 27.12
CA ALA A 2 27.36 34.63 26.75
C ALA A 2 26.48 34.40 25.51
N THR A 3 27.11 34.08 24.38
CA THR A 3 26.43 33.76 23.13
C THR A 3 25.87 32.35 23.24
N GLY A 4 24.56 32.24 23.52
CA GLY A 4 23.86 30.96 23.57
C GLY A 4 23.68 30.37 22.18
N LEU A 5 24.29 29.22 21.92
CA LEU A 5 23.97 28.36 20.78
C LEU A 5 22.57 27.74 20.98
N ILE A 6 21.60 28.18 20.18
CA ILE A 6 20.30 27.50 20.07
C ILE A 6 20.48 26.30 19.14
N PHE A 7 20.64 25.11 19.72
CA PHE A 7 20.49 23.85 19.00
C PHE A 7 19.00 23.62 18.74
N VAL A 8 18.55 23.88 17.51
CA VAL A 8 17.23 23.45 17.05
C VAL A 8 17.33 21.96 16.73
N ILE A 9 16.96 21.13 17.70
CA ILE A 9 16.87 19.68 17.50
C ILE A 9 15.63 19.45 16.62
N SER A 10 15.85 19.33 15.30
CA SER A 10 14.83 18.81 14.38
C SER A 10 14.61 17.34 14.72
N GLY A 11 13.77 17.09 15.71
CA GLY A 11 13.28 15.76 16.03
C GLY A 11 12.46 15.26 14.84
N CYS A 12 13.05 14.40 14.02
CA CYS A 12 12.31 13.70 12.98
C CYS A 12 11.30 12.77 13.68
N ALA A 13 10.08 13.27 13.90
CA ALA A 13 9.01 12.47 14.50
C ALA A 13 8.83 11.20 13.67
N ALA A 14 8.80 10.04 14.34
CA ALA A 14 8.57 8.77 13.68
C ALA A 14 7.25 8.84 12.89
N PRO A 15 7.17 8.20 11.70
CA PRO A 15 5.94 8.18 10.93
C PRO A 15 4.77 7.66 11.77
N SER A 16 3.63 8.37 11.77
CA SER A 16 2.42 7.87 12.43
C SER A 16 2.01 6.52 11.86
N ARG A 17 1.76 5.54 12.74
CA ARG A 17 1.32 4.19 12.39
C ARG A 17 -0.20 4.07 12.42
N THR A 18 -0.86 4.84 11.57
CA THR A 18 -2.33 4.90 11.47
C THR A 18 -2.78 4.50 10.07
N GLY A 19 -4.04 4.06 9.95
CA GLY A 19 -4.61 3.75 8.64
C GLY A 19 -4.53 4.92 7.66
N SER A 20 -4.82 6.15 8.10
CA SER A 20 -4.71 7.34 7.27
C SER A 20 -3.28 7.64 6.79
N SER A 21 -2.28 7.50 7.66
CA SER A 21 -0.86 7.67 7.31
C SER A 21 -0.39 6.61 6.31
N PHE A 22 -0.81 5.36 6.53
CA PHE A 22 -0.55 4.26 5.62
C PHE A 22 -1.18 4.49 4.25
N CYS A 23 -2.49 4.78 4.18
CA CYS A 23 -3.19 5.01 2.91
C CYS A 23 -2.63 6.21 2.14
N ALA A 24 -2.25 7.29 2.84
CA ALA A 24 -1.60 8.44 2.22
C ALA A 24 -0.23 8.09 1.61
N GLN A 25 0.55 7.23 2.27
CA GLN A 25 1.79 6.71 1.69
C GLN A 25 1.51 5.78 0.52
N LEU A 26 0.55 4.86 0.65
CA LEU A 26 0.17 3.93 -0.41
C LEU A 26 -0.21 4.70 -1.68
N GLY A 27 -1.03 5.74 -1.58
CA GLY A 27 -1.38 6.60 -2.72
C GLY A 27 -0.19 7.20 -3.47
N ARG A 28 0.92 7.49 -2.77
CA ARG A 28 2.17 7.98 -3.39
C ARG A 28 2.96 6.87 -4.09
N GLU A 29 2.86 5.64 -3.60
CA GLU A 29 3.64 4.51 -4.11
C GLU A 29 2.93 3.78 -5.26
N LEU A 30 1.58 3.78 -5.30
CA LEU A 30 0.77 3.04 -6.28
C LEU A 30 1.16 3.25 -7.75
N PRO A 31 1.45 4.48 -8.23
CA PRO A 31 1.83 4.68 -9.64
C PRO A 31 3.05 3.86 -10.06
N ALA A 32 3.91 3.51 -9.10
CA ALA A 32 5.12 2.74 -9.32
C ALA A 32 5.02 1.28 -8.87
N ILE A 33 4.12 0.93 -7.94
CA ILE A 33 3.87 -0.48 -7.56
C ILE A 33 3.32 -1.28 -8.74
N GLY A 34 2.51 -0.65 -9.60
CA GLY A 34 1.97 -1.30 -10.81
C GLY A 34 2.92 -1.38 -12.01
N GLN A 35 4.16 -0.90 -11.89
CA GLN A 35 5.12 -0.90 -13.01
C GLN A 35 5.91 -2.22 -13.07
N PRO A 36 6.25 -2.70 -14.28
CA PRO A 36 7.10 -3.88 -14.43
C PRO A 36 8.49 -3.63 -13.86
N MET A 37 9.03 -4.61 -13.13
CA MET A 37 10.41 -4.59 -12.65
C MET A 37 11.30 -5.26 -13.70
N VAL A 38 12.20 -4.50 -14.32
CA VAL A 38 13.05 -4.98 -15.43
C VAL A 38 14.50 -5.16 -14.98
N THR A 39 14.91 -4.41 -13.95
CA THR A 39 16.28 -4.37 -13.44
C THR A 39 16.34 -4.66 -11.94
N GLY A 40 17.52 -5.03 -11.43
CA GLY A 40 17.73 -5.18 -9.98
C GLY A 40 17.50 -3.87 -9.20
N THR A 41 17.69 -2.72 -9.85
CA THR A 41 17.35 -1.40 -9.28
C THR A 41 15.84 -1.24 -9.09
N ASP A 42 15.03 -1.73 -10.03
CA ASP A 42 13.57 -1.69 -9.91
C ASP A 42 13.07 -2.56 -8.76
N VAL A 43 13.68 -3.74 -8.59
CA VAL A 43 13.39 -4.64 -7.46
C VAL A 43 13.75 -3.99 -6.13
N THR A 44 14.93 -3.37 -6.04
CA THR A 44 15.36 -2.63 -4.84
C THR A 44 14.44 -1.45 -4.56
N ALA A 45 14.01 -0.73 -5.61
CA ALA A 45 13.04 0.34 -5.48
C ALA A 45 11.73 -0.20 -4.91
N MET A 46 11.22 -1.33 -5.40
CA MET A 46 10.00 -1.97 -4.88
C MET A 46 10.12 -2.34 -3.40
N VAL A 47 11.23 -2.98 -3.00
CA VAL A 47 11.52 -3.28 -1.59
C VAL A 47 11.41 -2.02 -0.73
N ASN A 48 12.07 -0.93 -1.16
CA ASN A 48 12.05 0.34 -0.44
C ASN A 48 10.63 0.94 -0.32
N ARG A 49 9.74 0.70 -1.29
CA ARG A 49 8.34 1.14 -1.22
C ARG A 49 7.60 0.40 -0.11
N TYR A 50 7.72 -0.92 -0.09
CA TYR A 50 7.10 -1.76 0.94
C TYR A 50 7.65 -1.44 2.34
N GLU A 51 8.94 -1.17 2.49
CA GLU A 51 9.50 -0.73 3.78
C GLU A 51 8.94 0.61 4.26
N ARG A 52 8.75 1.58 3.36
CA ARG A 52 8.13 2.88 3.71
C ARG A 52 6.68 2.73 4.12
N LEU A 53 5.96 1.78 3.52
CA LEU A 53 4.59 1.42 3.91
C LEU A 53 4.57 0.73 5.27
N LEU A 54 5.47 -0.23 5.50
CA LEU A 54 5.59 -0.94 6.77
C LEU A 54 5.86 0.01 7.94
N LYS A 55 6.70 1.04 7.75
CA LYS A 55 6.96 2.08 8.78
C LYS A 55 5.71 2.84 9.23
N ARG A 56 4.64 2.81 8.44
CA ARG A 56 3.35 3.47 8.70
C ARG A 56 2.20 2.50 8.93
N ALA A 57 2.46 1.19 8.84
CA ALA A 57 1.45 0.15 9.03
C ALA A 57 0.87 0.23 10.45
N PRO A 58 -0.47 0.26 10.60
CA PRO A 58 -1.09 0.13 11.91
C PRO A 58 -0.92 -1.29 12.46
N LEU A 59 -0.95 -1.43 13.78
CA LEU A 59 -0.76 -2.70 14.48
C LEU A 59 -1.68 -3.82 13.99
N SER A 60 -2.87 -3.50 13.49
CA SER A 60 -3.84 -4.47 12.97
C SER A 60 -3.35 -5.26 11.74
N ILE A 61 -2.39 -4.72 10.98
CA ILE A 61 -1.85 -5.36 9.77
C ILE A 61 -0.31 -5.41 9.73
N GLU A 62 0.37 -4.78 10.69
CA GLU A 62 1.84 -4.67 10.70
C GLU A 62 2.53 -6.03 10.55
N GLY A 63 2.05 -7.07 11.25
CA GLY A 63 2.62 -8.42 11.18
C GLY A 63 2.50 -9.05 9.80
N ASP A 64 1.30 -9.02 9.22
CA ASP A 64 1.06 -9.55 7.88
C ASP A 64 1.84 -8.76 6.82
N PHE A 65 1.90 -7.44 6.96
CA PHE A 65 2.64 -6.58 6.03
C PHE A 65 4.16 -6.76 6.15
N ALA A 66 4.67 -7.07 7.34
CA ALA A 66 6.08 -7.40 7.56
C ALA A 66 6.47 -8.70 6.86
N ILE A 67 5.60 -9.72 6.86
CA ILE A 67 5.80 -10.98 6.13
C ILE A 67 5.93 -10.70 4.63
N LEU A 68 5.04 -9.89 4.05
CA LEU A 68 5.12 -9.52 2.63
C LEU A 68 6.41 -8.74 2.30
N THR A 69 6.79 -7.80 3.18
CA THR A 69 8.00 -6.99 2.99
C THR A 69 9.26 -7.87 3.06
N GLY A 70 9.30 -8.82 4.01
CA GLY A 70 10.39 -9.79 4.13
C GLY A 70 10.49 -10.70 2.90
N LEU A 71 9.36 -11.20 2.40
CA LEU A 71 9.33 -12.01 1.19
C LEU A 71 9.89 -11.26 -0.03
N LEU A 72 9.53 -9.98 -0.18
CA LEU A 72 10.05 -9.14 -1.26
C LEU A 72 11.56 -8.89 -1.12
N GLN A 73 12.04 -8.69 0.11
CA GLN A 73 13.47 -8.59 0.40
C GLN A 73 14.21 -9.89 0.06
N ASP A 74 13.65 -11.06 0.40
CA ASP A 74 14.26 -12.34 0.08
C ASP A 74 14.27 -12.60 -1.42
N ALA A 75 13.17 -12.29 -2.11
CA ALA A 75 13.11 -12.37 -3.58
C ALA A 75 14.15 -11.47 -4.25
N SER A 76 14.46 -10.30 -3.68
CA SER A 76 15.51 -9.41 -4.22
C SER A 76 16.93 -9.97 -4.13
N ARG A 77 17.15 -10.98 -3.28
CA ARG A 77 18.46 -11.58 -3.01
C ARG A 77 18.60 -12.99 -3.59
N VAL A 78 17.51 -13.60 -4.07
CA VAL A 78 17.52 -14.99 -4.52
C VAL A 78 18.43 -15.14 -5.76
N ASN A 79 19.25 -16.17 -5.78
CA ASN A 79 20.00 -16.53 -6.99
C ASN A 79 19.10 -17.37 -7.91
N PRO A 80 18.77 -16.89 -9.12
CA PRO A 80 17.86 -17.62 -10.02
C PRO A 80 18.47 -18.91 -10.61
N SER A 81 19.77 -19.15 -10.44
CA SER A 81 20.41 -20.40 -10.85
C SER A 81 20.44 -21.46 -9.73
N ASP A 82 20.07 -21.09 -8.50
CA ASP A 82 20.04 -21.99 -7.35
C ASP A 82 18.62 -22.55 -7.16
N LYS A 83 18.44 -23.82 -7.54
CA LYS A 83 17.14 -24.50 -7.49
C LYS A 83 16.62 -24.67 -6.06
N GLU A 84 17.50 -24.85 -5.07
CA GLU A 84 17.09 -25.01 -3.68
C GLU A 84 16.61 -23.65 -3.12
N ALA A 85 17.34 -22.57 -3.43
CA ALA A 85 16.91 -21.22 -3.07
C ALA A 85 15.55 -20.86 -3.71
N LEU A 86 15.34 -21.24 -4.97
CA LEU A 86 14.06 -21.05 -5.66
C LEU A 86 12.92 -21.84 -5.01
N GLN A 87 13.15 -23.09 -4.61
CA GLN A 87 12.12 -23.88 -3.92
C GLN A 87 11.78 -23.28 -2.54
N LYS A 88 12.79 -22.86 -1.76
CA LYS A 88 12.57 -22.17 -0.48
C LYS A 88 11.77 -20.89 -0.65
N MET A 89 12.03 -20.12 -1.71
CA MET A 89 11.26 -18.91 -2.02
C MET A 89 9.82 -19.24 -2.40
N ALA A 90 9.57 -20.32 -3.15
CA ALA A 90 8.23 -20.77 -3.46
C ALA A 90 7.45 -21.18 -2.19
N ASP A 91 8.08 -21.94 -1.30
CA ASP A 91 7.48 -22.38 -0.04
C ASP A 91 7.16 -21.18 0.87
N ALA A 92 8.09 -20.22 0.97
CA ALA A 92 7.89 -18.97 1.71
C ALA A 92 6.74 -18.14 1.13
N THR A 93 6.63 -18.07 -0.20
CA THR A 93 5.52 -17.39 -0.88
C THR A 93 4.18 -18.05 -0.54
N TYR A 94 4.14 -19.38 -0.54
CA TYR A 94 2.93 -20.12 -0.18
C TYR A 94 2.52 -19.90 1.28
N ALA A 95 3.48 -19.90 2.20
CA ALA A 95 3.24 -19.61 3.61
C ALA A 95 2.73 -18.18 3.84
N ALA A 96 3.15 -17.22 3.02
CA ALA A 96 2.74 -15.83 3.09
C ALA A 96 1.33 -15.56 2.52
N ASN A 97 0.68 -16.54 1.89
CA ASN A 97 -0.62 -16.34 1.21
C ASN A 97 -1.67 -15.72 2.13
N GLN A 98 -1.85 -16.23 3.35
CA GLN A 98 -2.87 -15.69 4.25
C GLN A 98 -2.59 -14.23 4.62
N SER A 99 -1.33 -13.89 4.88
CA SER A 99 -0.92 -12.51 5.14
C SER A 99 -1.18 -11.59 3.94
N ALA A 100 -0.95 -12.08 2.71
CA ALA A 100 -1.29 -11.36 1.49
C ALA A 100 -2.80 -11.08 1.38
N LEU A 101 -3.64 -12.08 1.68
CA LEU A 101 -5.10 -11.92 1.69
C LEU A 101 -5.55 -10.90 2.74
N ASN A 102 -5.03 -11.01 3.97
CA ASN A 102 -5.36 -10.10 5.07
C ASN A 102 -4.99 -8.65 4.72
N VAL A 103 -3.77 -8.43 4.21
CA VAL A 103 -3.31 -7.10 3.79
C VAL A 103 -4.18 -6.57 2.67
N ARG A 104 -4.46 -7.38 1.64
CA ARG A 104 -5.33 -6.96 0.53
C ARG A 104 -6.70 -6.53 1.03
N ASP A 105 -7.35 -7.34 1.86
CA ASP A 105 -8.72 -7.08 2.32
C ASP A 105 -8.79 -5.87 3.24
N TRP A 106 -7.77 -5.69 4.08
CA TRP A 106 -7.64 -4.50 4.90
C TRP A 106 -7.37 -3.24 4.07
N VAL A 107 -6.49 -3.30 3.07
CA VAL A 107 -6.19 -2.15 2.19
C VAL A 107 -7.41 -1.80 1.34
N LYS A 108 -8.16 -2.80 0.85
CA LYS A 108 -9.42 -2.59 0.13
C LYS A 108 -10.46 -1.90 1.02
N SER A 109 -10.68 -2.39 2.23
CA SER A 109 -11.68 -1.83 3.14
C SER A 109 -11.29 -0.46 3.73
N THR A 110 -10.00 -0.23 3.98
CA THR A 110 -9.51 0.96 4.68
C THR A 110 -9.06 2.08 3.73
N CYS A 111 -8.41 1.72 2.62
CA CYS A 111 -7.86 2.67 1.67
C CYS A 111 -8.65 2.76 0.35
N ALA A 112 -9.66 1.90 0.14
CA ALA A 112 -10.41 1.78 -1.12
C ALA A 112 -9.51 1.44 -2.33
N VAL A 113 -8.38 0.76 -2.11
CA VAL A 113 -7.42 0.43 -3.17
C VAL A 113 -7.27 -1.09 -3.27
N ASP A 114 -7.19 -1.60 -4.50
CA ASP A 114 -6.68 -2.95 -4.74
C ASP A 114 -5.17 -2.91 -4.94
N ILE A 115 -4.42 -3.24 -3.87
CA ILE A 115 -2.96 -3.26 -3.92
C ILE A 115 -2.40 -4.35 -4.85
N SER A 116 -3.19 -5.38 -5.18
CA SER A 116 -2.75 -6.47 -6.06
C SER A 116 -2.69 -6.07 -7.54
N THR A 117 -3.46 -5.05 -7.90
CA THR A 117 -3.52 -4.50 -9.27
C THR A 117 -3.01 -3.07 -9.34
N GLY A 118 -2.76 -2.43 -8.20
CA GLY A 118 -2.42 -1.01 -8.11
C GLY A 118 -3.60 -0.08 -8.44
N LEU A 119 -4.81 -0.61 -8.59
CA LEU A 119 -6.00 0.14 -9.00
C LEU A 119 -6.72 0.73 -7.79
N ASN A 120 -7.15 1.98 -7.91
CA ASN A 120 -8.11 2.55 -6.99
C ASN A 120 -9.48 1.92 -7.27
N ILE A 121 -10.11 1.31 -6.26
CA ILE A 121 -11.48 0.82 -6.41
C ILE A 121 -12.37 2.03 -6.10
N GLU A 122 -12.99 2.60 -7.13
CA GLU A 122 -14.04 3.57 -6.90
C GLU A 122 -15.11 2.90 -6.00
N PRO A 123 -15.54 3.53 -4.88
CA PRO A 123 -16.62 2.99 -4.07
C PRO A 123 -17.79 2.65 -5.00
N PRO A 124 -18.56 1.57 -4.76
CA PRO A 124 -19.73 1.27 -5.58
C PRO A 124 -20.51 2.57 -5.74
N ARG A 125 -20.73 3.01 -6.99
CA ARG A 125 -21.55 4.18 -7.27
C ARG A 125 -22.89 3.89 -6.60
N VAL A 126 -23.14 4.53 -5.45
CA VAL A 126 -24.48 4.56 -4.87
C VAL A 126 -25.39 5.01 -6.00
N PRO A 127 -26.45 4.26 -6.32
CA PRO A 127 -27.32 4.61 -7.44
C PRO A 127 -27.73 6.06 -7.23
N THR A 128 -27.32 6.93 -8.16
CA THR A 128 -27.83 8.28 -8.20
C THR A 128 -29.32 8.14 -8.36
N THR A 129 -30.09 8.45 -7.32
CA THR A 129 -31.53 8.61 -7.46
C THR A 129 -31.72 9.78 -8.41
N THR A 130 -31.92 9.46 -9.69
CA THR A 130 -32.47 10.40 -10.65
C THR A 130 -33.86 10.72 -10.14
N ILE A 131 -34.00 11.85 -9.46
CA ILE A 131 -35.31 12.44 -9.22
C ILE A 131 -35.83 12.80 -10.60
N ALA A 132 -36.82 12.05 -11.08
CA ALA A 132 -37.54 12.45 -12.28
C ALA A 132 -38.20 13.81 -11.99
N THR A 133 -37.76 14.85 -12.71
CA THR A 133 -38.46 16.13 -12.74
C THR A 133 -39.86 15.88 -13.29
N THR A 134 -40.87 15.91 -12.42
CA THR A 134 -42.27 15.96 -12.85
C THR A 134 -42.50 17.31 -13.50
N THR A 135 -42.48 17.36 -14.82
CA THR A 135 -42.99 18.50 -15.58
C THR A 135 -44.50 18.55 -15.36
N THR A 136 -44.96 19.46 -14.51
CA THR A 136 -46.39 19.78 -14.40
C THR A 136 -46.82 20.50 -15.68
N THR A 137 -47.51 19.79 -16.56
CA THR A 137 -48.19 20.36 -17.72
C THR A 137 -49.36 21.20 -17.23
N VAL A 138 -49.24 22.54 -17.27
CA VAL A 138 -50.38 23.44 -17.09
C VAL A 138 -51.08 23.59 -18.44
N ALA A 139 -52.30 23.07 -18.54
CA ALA A 139 -53.17 23.24 -19.70
C ALA A 139 -53.75 24.67 -19.74
N PRO A 140 -53.77 25.36 -20.89
CA PRO A 140 -54.44 26.65 -21.01
C PRO A 140 -55.95 26.49 -21.29
N LYS A 141 -56.73 27.43 -20.73
CA LYS A 141 -58.17 27.61 -20.92
C LYS A 141 -58.45 28.43 -22.18
#